data_AF-A0A4D4LK04-F1
#
_entry.id   AF-A0A4D4LK04-F1
#
_cell.length_a   1.000
_cell.length_b   1.000
_cell.length_c   1.000
_cell.angle_alpha   90.00
_cell.angle_beta   90.00
_cell.angle_gamma   90.00
#
_symmetry.space_group_name_H-M   'P 1'
#
loop_
_entity.id
_entity.type
_entity.pdbx_description
1 polymer ?
#
loop_
_entity_poly.entity_id
_entity_poly.type
_entity_poly.pdbx_seq_one_letter_code
_entity_poly.pdbx_strand_id
1 'polypeptide(L)'
;MLDSFREVLEGLSFAPPRLAVVSNVTGRPAEVGEVCSPEYWVRHVRQAVLFGPGVEWLAEHGQVTRFVELGPDGVLSAMAHNCLAHHNDPGSGDQPEVIASLRRDQPEVNAVLACLARQFATGTPIDWTPALGGSGSDTSRGHLDLPTYAFQRQRYWLEAPRHTADATDLGLETVEHPLLGAAIPLAEGGRVFAGRVSLRTHPWLVDHQVLKTVLVPGTVLVEMVVHAAERVGCGRVEELALEAPLILTEEGGVQLQVVVEEQDESGVRPVAVYSRPEDQEFAGDAVWVRHATGSLVAEGSAGVGGVVLEQWPPVGAEPVVADLDVFYERFSERGFDYGPAFRGWRRCGGVVRRCSLRFVFRRSGWVRWSGLGCIRRCWMRLCMRWR
;
A
#
# COMPACT_ATOMS: atom_id res chain seq x y z
N MET A 1 -4.67 -77.55 4.37
CA MET A 1 -5.05 -76.12 4.27
C MET A 1 -4.56 -75.51 2.97
N LEU A 2 -3.25 -75.52 2.67
CA LEU A 2 -2.75 -75.02 1.38
C LEU A 2 -3.21 -75.85 0.18
N ASP A 3 -3.27 -77.18 0.29
CA ASP A 3 -3.76 -78.04 -0.80
C ASP A 3 -5.25 -77.81 -1.09
N SER A 4 -6.07 -77.74 -0.04
CA SER A 4 -7.50 -77.38 -0.18
C SER A 4 -7.71 -75.97 -0.74
N PHE A 5 -6.83 -75.02 -0.41
CA PHE A 5 -6.85 -73.67 -0.99
C PHE A 5 -6.47 -73.69 -2.48
N ARG A 6 -5.46 -74.48 -2.85
CA ARG A 6 -5.06 -74.73 -4.23
C ARG A 6 -6.19 -75.32 -5.06
N GLU A 7 -6.86 -76.36 -4.56
CA GLU A 7 -7.99 -77.01 -5.24
C GLU A 7 -9.10 -75.99 -5.59
N VAL A 8 -9.40 -75.07 -4.67
CA VAL A 8 -10.36 -73.98 -4.92
C VAL A 8 -9.86 -73.03 -6.01
N LEU A 9 -8.59 -72.62 -5.93
CA LEU A 9 -7.99 -71.70 -6.92
C LEU A 9 -7.90 -72.30 -8.32
N GLU A 10 -7.64 -73.60 -8.45
CA GLU A 10 -7.60 -74.33 -9.73
C GLU A 10 -8.98 -74.36 -10.41
N GLY A 11 -10.07 -74.20 -9.64
CA GLY A 11 -11.43 -74.04 -10.16
C GLY A 11 -11.77 -72.61 -10.63
N LEU A 12 -10.89 -71.63 -10.41
CA LEU A 12 -11.12 -70.23 -10.81
C LEU A 12 -10.49 -69.91 -12.16
N SER A 13 -11.10 -68.94 -12.86
CA SER A 13 -10.55 -68.39 -14.10
C SER A 13 -9.76 -67.12 -13.81
N PHE A 14 -8.51 -67.08 -14.26
CA PHE A 14 -7.65 -65.91 -14.13
C PHE A 14 -7.50 -65.17 -15.46
N ALA A 15 -7.37 -63.86 -15.40
CA ALA A 15 -7.11 -63.00 -16.56
C ALA A 15 -5.87 -62.14 -16.30
N PRO A 16 -5.04 -61.88 -17.33
CA PRO A 16 -3.88 -61.00 -17.19
C PRO A 16 -4.33 -59.61 -16.72
N PRO A 17 -3.60 -59.00 -15.76
CA PRO A 17 -3.98 -57.71 -15.22
C PRO A 17 -3.87 -56.63 -16.30
N ARG A 18 -4.86 -55.72 -16.34
CA ARG A 18 -4.87 -54.58 -17.26
C ARG A 18 -4.00 -53.42 -16.77
N LEU A 19 -3.70 -53.40 -15.47
CA LEU A 19 -2.81 -52.45 -14.82
C LEU A 19 -1.54 -53.18 -14.39
N ALA A 20 -0.41 -52.48 -14.38
CA ALA A 20 0.81 -53.02 -13.82
C ALA A 20 0.60 -53.38 -12.35
N VAL A 21 1.05 -54.56 -11.94
CA VAL A 21 0.95 -55.06 -10.56
C VAL A 21 2.37 -55.28 -10.05
N VAL A 22 2.70 -54.66 -8.91
CA VAL A 22 3.91 -55.01 -8.15
C VAL A 22 3.54 -56.13 -7.21
N SER A 23 4.20 -57.28 -7.35
CA SER A 23 3.91 -58.44 -6.51
C SER A 23 4.39 -58.20 -5.09
N ASN A 24 3.50 -58.40 -4.12
CA ASN A 24 3.86 -58.39 -2.71
C ASN A 24 4.69 -59.62 -2.28
N VAL A 25 4.91 -60.59 -3.15
CA VAL A 25 5.79 -61.73 -2.88
C VAL A 25 7.23 -61.42 -3.27
N THR A 26 7.42 -60.69 -4.38
CA THR A 26 8.75 -60.41 -4.95
C THR A 26 9.23 -58.97 -4.74
N GLY A 27 8.32 -58.04 -4.42
CA GLY A 27 8.59 -56.59 -4.32
C GLY A 27 8.89 -55.93 -5.66
N ARG A 28 8.55 -56.57 -6.79
CA ARG A 28 8.86 -56.14 -8.16
C ARG A 28 7.63 -56.32 -9.07
N PRO A 29 7.60 -55.74 -10.28
CA PRO A 29 6.54 -55.99 -11.24
C PRO A 29 6.32 -57.48 -11.45
N ALA A 30 5.06 -57.90 -11.37
CA ALA A 30 4.68 -59.29 -11.62
C ALA A 30 4.98 -59.66 -13.07
N GLU A 31 5.54 -60.84 -13.27
CA GLU A 31 5.81 -61.35 -14.61
C GLU A 31 4.49 -61.67 -15.36
N VAL A 32 4.55 -61.71 -16.69
CA VAL A 32 3.38 -61.99 -17.53
C VAL A 32 2.80 -63.36 -17.15
N GLY A 33 1.54 -63.36 -16.69
CA GLY A 33 0.84 -64.57 -16.28
C GLY A 33 1.17 -65.05 -14.86
N GLU A 34 2.10 -64.41 -14.14
CA GLU A 34 2.49 -64.82 -12.78
C GLU A 34 1.28 -64.81 -11.84
N VAL A 35 0.56 -63.70 -11.78
CA VAL A 35 -0.65 -63.54 -10.94
C VAL A 35 -1.85 -64.34 -11.45
N CYS A 36 -1.74 -64.96 -12.62
CA CYS A 36 -2.78 -65.78 -13.23
C CYS A 36 -2.64 -67.28 -12.88
N SER A 37 -1.66 -67.65 -12.06
CA SER A 37 -1.41 -69.02 -11.64
C SER A 37 -1.92 -69.27 -10.21
N PRO A 38 -2.62 -70.38 -9.94
CA PRO A 38 -2.96 -70.82 -8.59
C PRO A 38 -1.75 -70.89 -7.65
N GLU A 39 -0.59 -71.32 -8.17
CA GLU A 39 0.66 -71.42 -7.41
C GLU A 39 1.12 -70.06 -6.86
N TYR A 40 0.90 -68.97 -7.59
CA TYR A 40 1.23 -67.63 -7.11
C TYR A 40 0.45 -67.28 -5.85
N TRP A 41 -0.86 -67.55 -5.81
CA TRP A 41 -1.70 -67.24 -4.66
C TRP A 41 -1.44 -68.14 -3.46
N VAL A 42 -1.11 -69.42 -3.70
CA VAL A 42 -0.64 -70.33 -2.65
C VAL A 42 0.70 -69.86 -2.06
N ARG A 43 1.61 -69.34 -2.90
CA ARG A 43 2.85 -68.69 -2.41
C ARG A 43 2.53 -67.43 -1.61
N HIS A 44 1.65 -66.57 -2.12
CA HIS A 44 1.29 -65.29 -1.51
C HIS A 44 0.70 -65.45 -0.10
N VAL A 45 -0.16 -66.44 0.14
CA VAL A 45 -0.73 -66.68 1.48
C VAL A 45 0.28 -67.27 2.48
N ARG A 46 1.41 -67.80 2.01
CA ARG A 46 2.44 -68.46 2.83
C ARG A 46 3.69 -67.61 3.04
N GLN A 47 4.11 -66.86 2.03
CA GLN A 47 5.36 -66.11 2.02
C GLN A 47 5.19 -64.71 2.64
N ALA A 48 6.31 -64.07 2.98
CA ALA A 48 6.30 -62.73 3.55
C ALA A 48 5.76 -61.71 2.54
N VAL A 49 4.98 -60.75 3.03
CA VAL A 49 4.46 -59.61 2.26
C VAL A 49 5.53 -58.52 2.21
N LEU A 50 6.17 -58.34 1.05
CA LEU A 50 7.18 -57.34 0.77
C LEU A 50 6.57 -55.97 0.43
N PHE A 51 5.73 -55.44 1.33
CA PHE A 51 5.01 -54.17 1.13
C PHE A 51 5.95 -52.96 0.93
N GLY A 52 6.93 -52.77 1.82
CA GLY A 52 7.86 -51.64 1.76
C GLY A 52 8.66 -51.60 0.46
N PRO A 53 9.37 -52.69 0.09
CA PRO A 53 10.05 -52.77 -1.20
C PRO A 53 9.13 -52.52 -2.41
N GLY A 54 7.86 -52.95 -2.33
CA GLY A 54 6.90 -52.68 -3.39
C GLY A 54 6.53 -51.19 -3.51
N VAL A 55 6.34 -50.50 -2.39
CA VAL A 55 6.06 -49.04 -2.35
C VAL A 55 7.26 -48.23 -2.84
N GLU A 56 8.47 -48.59 -2.39
CA GLU A 56 9.72 -47.95 -2.85
C GLU A 56 9.92 -48.15 -4.35
N TRP A 57 9.68 -49.36 -4.86
CA TRP A 57 9.77 -49.64 -6.29
C TRP A 57 8.80 -48.77 -7.11
N LEU A 58 7.55 -48.62 -6.64
CA LEU A 58 6.56 -47.75 -7.28
C LEU A 58 7.01 -46.29 -7.31
N ALA A 59 7.57 -45.78 -6.22
CA ALA A 59 8.05 -44.41 -6.15
C ALA A 59 9.28 -44.16 -7.05
N GLU A 60 10.30 -45.01 -6.95
CA GLU A 60 11.58 -44.80 -7.63
C GLU A 60 11.54 -45.15 -9.12
N HIS A 61 10.93 -46.28 -9.47
CA HIS A 61 10.99 -46.84 -10.81
C HIS A 61 9.68 -46.62 -11.56
N GLY A 62 8.55 -46.71 -10.86
CA GLY A 62 7.23 -46.41 -11.40
C GLY A 62 6.94 -44.90 -11.49
N GLN A 63 7.78 -44.06 -10.88
CA GLN A 63 7.60 -42.60 -10.78
C GLN A 63 6.22 -42.23 -10.20
N VAL A 64 5.70 -43.09 -9.31
CA VAL A 64 4.39 -42.91 -8.69
C VAL A 64 4.50 -41.88 -7.57
N THR A 65 3.77 -40.79 -7.72
CA THR A 65 3.72 -39.70 -6.73
C THR A 65 2.42 -39.70 -5.92
N ARG A 66 1.47 -40.58 -6.22
CA ARG A 66 0.16 -40.62 -5.54
C ARG A 66 -0.23 -42.06 -5.23
N PHE A 67 -0.52 -42.32 -3.95
CA PHE A 67 -0.86 -43.62 -3.42
C PHE A 67 -2.25 -43.56 -2.77
N VAL A 68 -3.14 -44.44 -3.21
CA VAL A 68 -4.49 -44.57 -2.64
C VAL A 68 -4.60 -45.94 -1.97
N GLU A 69 -4.82 -45.96 -0.66
CA GLU A 69 -5.16 -47.18 0.07
C GLU A 69 -6.63 -47.51 -0.14
N LEU A 70 -6.89 -48.66 -0.74
CA LEU A 70 -8.23 -49.22 -0.91
C LEU A 70 -8.51 -50.19 0.24
N GLY A 71 -9.37 -49.79 1.16
CA GLY A 71 -9.69 -50.59 2.33
C GLY A 71 -10.59 -49.83 3.29
N PRO A 72 -11.05 -50.47 4.38
CA PRO A 72 -12.00 -49.89 5.33
C PRO A 72 -11.39 -48.84 6.27
N ASP A 73 -10.07 -48.63 6.24
CA ASP A 73 -9.34 -47.72 7.13
C ASP A 73 -8.04 -47.21 6.47
N GLY A 74 -7.22 -46.46 7.22
CA GLY A 74 -5.99 -45.82 6.73
C GLY A 74 -4.67 -46.40 7.26
N VAL A 75 -4.60 -47.71 7.53
CA VAL A 75 -3.41 -48.32 8.18
C VAL A 75 -2.23 -48.39 7.22
N LEU A 76 -2.45 -48.84 5.98
CA LEU A 76 -1.38 -48.95 4.98
C LEU A 76 -0.88 -47.58 4.54
N SER A 77 -1.72 -46.56 4.62
CA SER A 77 -1.35 -45.17 4.31
C SER A 77 -0.27 -44.66 5.25
N ALA A 78 -0.39 -44.97 6.55
CA ALA A 78 0.63 -44.63 7.53
C ALA A 78 1.94 -45.42 7.29
N MET A 79 1.85 -46.69 6.92
CA MET A 79 3.03 -47.50 6.58
C MET A 79 3.72 -46.98 5.31
N ALA A 80 2.96 -46.64 4.27
CA ALA A 80 3.49 -46.10 3.02
C ALA A 80 4.17 -44.75 3.24
N HIS A 81 3.61 -43.86 4.08
CA HIS A 81 4.30 -42.63 4.49
C HIS A 81 5.67 -42.90 5.11
N ASN A 82 5.80 -43.92 5.95
CA ASN A 82 7.08 -44.27 6.55
C ASN A 82 8.08 -44.82 5.53
N CYS A 83 7.63 -45.66 4.59
CA CYS A 83 8.48 -46.13 3.48
C CYS A 83 8.97 -44.98 2.61
N LEU A 84 8.12 -43.96 2.42
CA LEU A 84 8.41 -42.82 1.55
C LEU A 84 9.10 -41.66 2.26
N ALA A 85 9.41 -41.78 3.56
CA ALA A 85 9.91 -40.68 4.37
C ALA A 85 11.20 -40.05 3.81
N HIS A 86 12.07 -40.85 3.19
CA HIS A 86 13.33 -40.41 2.59
C HIS A 86 13.16 -39.66 1.26
N HIS A 87 11.97 -39.71 0.64
CA HIS A 87 11.65 -38.90 -0.55
C HIS A 87 11.21 -37.47 -0.19
N ASN A 88 11.20 -37.10 1.10
CA ASN A 88 10.80 -35.78 1.58
C ASN A 88 11.97 -34.80 1.80
N ASP A 89 13.17 -35.11 1.29
CA ASP A 89 14.33 -34.24 1.44
C ASP A 89 14.16 -32.91 0.68
N PRO A 90 14.64 -31.77 1.23
CA PRO A 90 14.56 -30.49 0.54
C PRO A 90 15.38 -30.53 -0.77
N GLY A 91 14.70 -30.68 -1.91
CA GLY A 91 15.30 -30.73 -3.24
C GLY A 91 14.85 -31.91 -4.11
N SER A 92 14.16 -32.91 -3.55
CA SER A 92 13.64 -34.08 -4.29
C SER A 92 12.21 -33.89 -4.79
N GLY A 93 12.01 -33.04 -5.80
CA GLY A 93 10.75 -32.98 -6.58
C GLY A 93 9.45 -32.80 -5.78
N ASP A 94 8.33 -33.25 -6.35
CA ASP A 94 7.02 -33.24 -5.70
C ASP A 94 6.94 -34.36 -4.63
N GLN A 95 6.47 -34.01 -3.44
CA GLN A 95 6.30 -34.96 -2.33
C GLN A 95 5.22 -35.99 -2.66
N PRO A 96 5.45 -37.30 -2.41
CA PRO A 96 4.45 -38.31 -2.67
C PRO A 96 3.25 -38.17 -1.74
N GLU A 97 2.06 -38.14 -2.31
CA GLU A 97 0.80 -38.04 -1.57
C GLU A 97 0.24 -39.43 -1.27
N VAL A 98 -0.04 -39.73 0.00
CA VAL A 98 -0.73 -40.96 0.40
C VAL A 98 -2.08 -40.63 1.03
N ILE A 99 -3.12 -41.35 0.59
CA ILE A 99 -4.49 -41.14 1.05
C ILE A 99 -5.25 -42.46 1.18
N ALA A 100 -6.08 -42.58 2.22
CA ALA A 100 -6.99 -43.70 2.39
C ALA A 100 -8.35 -43.40 1.75
N SER A 101 -8.95 -44.38 1.06
CA SER A 101 -10.27 -44.25 0.44
C SER A 101 -11.40 -44.25 1.46
N LEU A 102 -11.24 -44.96 2.58
CA LEU A 102 -12.21 -45.02 3.68
C LEU A 102 -11.52 -44.78 5.02
N ARG A 103 -12.32 -44.40 6.02
CA ARG A 103 -11.92 -44.34 7.43
C ARG A 103 -13.06 -44.89 8.28
N ARG A 104 -12.71 -45.65 9.32
CA ARG A 104 -13.66 -46.32 10.21
C ARG A 104 -14.74 -45.38 10.78
N ASP A 105 -14.34 -44.16 11.11
CA ASP A 105 -15.21 -43.18 11.80
C ASP A 105 -15.90 -42.21 10.82
N GLN A 106 -15.98 -42.55 9.53
CA GLN A 106 -16.60 -41.70 8.51
C GLN A 106 -17.61 -42.46 7.65
N PRO A 107 -18.73 -41.83 7.25
CA PRO A 107 -19.62 -42.41 6.26
C PRO A 107 -18.88 -42.71 4.94
N GLU A 108 -19.03 -43.93 4.41
CA GLU A 108 -18.23 -44.44 3.28
C GLU A 108 -18.29 -43.52 2.05
N VAL A 109 -19.49 -43.07 1.67
CA VAL A 109 -19.69 -42.18 0.52
C VAL A 109 -18.91 -40.87 0.68
N ASN A 110 -18.97 -40.28 1.89
CA ASN A 110 -18.26 -39.03 2.16
C ASN A 110 -16.74 -39.24 2.16
N ALA A 111 -16.26 -40.35 2.69
CA ALA A 111 -14.83 -40.66 2.72
C ALA A 111 -14.27 -40.84 1.30
N VAL A 112 -14.98 -41.57 0.42
CA VAL A 112 -14.57 -41.74 -0.98
C VAL A 112 -14.61 -40.41 -1.74
N LEU A 113 -15.68 -39.63 -1.60
CA LEU A 113 -15.78 -38.33 -2.28
C LEU A 113 -14.71 -37.35 -1.79
N ALA A 114 -14.40 -37.34 -0.49
CA ALA A 114 -13.30 -36.55 0.06
C ALA A 114 -11.94 -37.00 -0.47
N CYS A 115 -11.72 -38.31 -0.61
CA CYS A 115 -10.51 -38.86 -1.21
C CYS A 115 -10.34 -38.37 -2.66
N LEU A 116 -11.39 -38.46 -3.48
CA LEU A 116 -11.39 -37.99 -4.86
C LEU A 116 -11.23 -36.46 -4.96
N ALA A 117 -11.91 -35.71 -4.09
CA ALA A 117 -11.80 -34.26 -4.05
C ALA A 117 -10.38 -33.80 -3.69
N ARG A 118 -9.71 -34.50 -2.76
CA ARG A 118 -8.31 -34.21 -2.42
C ARG A 118 -7.38 -34.48 -3.61
N GLN A 119 -7.56 -35.61 -4.29
CA GLN A 119 -6.82 -35.93 -5.51
C GLN A 119 -7.04 -34.89 -6.62
N PHE A 120 -8.28 -34.42 -6.79
CA PHE A 120 -8.61 -33.34 -7.72
C PHE A 120 -7.92 -32.02 -7.36
N ALA A 121 -7.95 -31.64 -6.08
CA ALA A 121 -7.33 -30.42 -5.57
C ALA A 121 -5.79 -30.45 -5.69
N THR A 122 -5.17 -31.63 -5.70
CA THR A 122 -3.73 -31.81 -5.92
C THR A 122 -3.36 -32.07 -7.39
N GLY A 123 -4.29 -31.86 -8.32
CA GLY A 123 -4.03 -31.81 -9.76
C GLY A 123 -4.28 -33.12 -10.51
N THR A 124 -4.83 -34.15 -9.87
CA THR A 124 -5.28 -35.35 -10.59
C THR A 124 -6.58 -35.06 -11.34
N PRO A 125 -6.64 -35.24 -12.67
CA PRO A 125 -7.90 -35.09 -13.39
C PRO A 125 -8.84 -36.23 -13.00
N ILE A 126 -9.95 -35.88 -12.34
CA ILE A 126 -11.02 -36.81 -11.98
C ILE A 126 -12.18 -36.61 -12.92
N ASP A 127 -12.55 -37.66 -13.64
CA ASP A 127 -13.79 -37.68 -14.41
C ASP A 127 -14.97 -37.93 -13.46
N TRP A 128 -15.75 -36.88 -13.20
CA TRP A 128 -16.94 -36.93 -12.35
C TRP A 128 -18.16 -37.47 -13.08
N THR A 129 -18.08 -37.71 -14.39
CA THR A 129 -19.19 -38.14 -15.24
C THR A 129 -19.89 -39.41 -14.75
N PRO A 130 -19.18 -40.49 -14.34
CA PRO A 130 -19.85 -41.69 -13.84
C PRO A 130 -20.63 -41.48 -12.54
N ALA A 131 -20.19 -40.54 -11.69
CA ALA A 131 -20.81 -40.25 -10.41
C ALA A 131 -21.98 -39.26 -10.52
N LEU A 132 -21.88 -38.27 -11.41
CA LEU A 132 -22.86 -37.20 -11.56
C LEU A 132 -23.84 -37.43 -12.72
N GLY A 133 -23.56 -38.40 -13.58
CA GLY A 133 -24.25 -38.63 -14.85
C GLY A 133 -23.61 -37.81 -15.98
N GLY A 134 -23.58 -38.38 -17.20
CA GLY A 134 -23.24 -37.67 -18.43
C GLY A 134 -23.98 -36.36 -18.54
N SER A 135 -23.29 -35.31 -19.01
CA SER A 135 -23.94 -34.14 -19.61
C SER A 135 -24.61 -34.56 -20.92
N GLY A 136 -25.60 -35.47 -20.83
CA GLY A 136 -26.54 -35.71 -21.91
C GLY A 136 -27.25 -34.39 -22.19
N SER A 137 -27.54 -34.14 -23.46
CA SER A 137 -28.09 -32.92 -24.05
C SER A 137 -29.46 -32.45 -23.50
N ASP A 138 -29.89 -32.93 -22.35
CA ASP A 138 -31.03 -32.43 -21.60
C ASP A 138 -30.52 -31.41 -20.56
N THR A 139 -30.40 -30.18 -21.02
CA THR A 139 -29.90 -28.99 -20.29
C THR A 139 -30.78 -28.58 -19.11
N SER A 140 -31.71 -29.43 -18.66
CA SER A 140 -32.58 -29.19 -17.51
C SER A 140 -31.89 -29.37 -16.15
N ARG A 141 -30.68 -29.93 -16.09
CA ARG A 141 -29.79 -29.82 -14.93
C ARG A 141 -29.02 -28.50 -15.03
N GLY A 142 -29.72 -27.40 -14.72
CA GLY A 142 -29.22 -26.04 -14.86
C GLY A 142 -27.83 -25.88 -14.25
N HIS A 143 -26.88 -25.39 -15.06
CA HIS A 143 -25.63 -24.88 -14.54
C HIS A 143 -25.94 -23.82 -13.49
N LEU A 144 -25.46 -24.04 -12.27
CA LEU A 144 -25.57 -23.04 -11.22
C LEU A 144 -24.48 -21.99 -11.47
N ASP A 145 -24.88 -20.73 -11.60
CA ASP A 145 -23.93 -19.63 -11.62
C ASP A 145 -23.23 -19.55 -10.26
N LEU A 146 -21.96 -19.93 -10.24
CA LEU A 146 -21.09 -19.75 -9.08
C LEU A 146 -20.45 -18.36 -9.13
N PRO A 147 -20.10 -17.77 -7.96
CA PRO A 147 -19.30 -16.56 -7.92
C PRO A 147 -18.09 -16.68 -8.84
N THR A 148 -17.81 -15.61 -9.58
CA THR A 148 -16.63 -15.58 -10.46
C THR A 148 -15.34 -15.62 -9.63
N TYR A 149 -14.25 -16.01 -10.29
CA TYR A 149 -12.94 -16.12 -9.65
C TYR A 149 -12.60 -14.89 -8.82
N ALA A 150 -12.27 -15.09 -7.54
CA ALA A 150 -11.91 -14.01 -6.63
C ALA A 150 -10.49 -13.50 -6.94
N PHE A 151 -10.36 -12.67 -7.97
CA PHE A 151 -9.08 -12.05 -8.34
C PHE A 151 -8.46 -11.34 -7.14
N GLN A 152 -7.16 -11.60 -6.89
CA GLN A 152 -6.35 -10.82 -5.97
C GLN A 152 -6.10 -9.44 -6.58
N ARG A 153 -7.02 -8.50 -6.31
CA ARG A 153 -6.98 -7.16 -6.89
C ARG A 153 -5.77 -6.40 -6.36
N GLN A 154 -4.77 -6.24 -7.20
CA GLN A 154 -3.65 -5.34 -6.98
C GLN A 154 -3.66 -4.24 -8.05
N ARG A 155 -3.33 -3.02 -7.65
CA ARG A 155 -3.35 -1.85 -8.53
C ARG A 155 -2.04 -1.81 -9.34
N TYR A 156 -2.11 -2.12 -10.63
CA TYR A 156 -0.96 -2.16 -11.55
C TYR A 156 -0.93 -0.99 -12.55
N TRP A 157 -1.51 0.16 -12.19
CA TRP A 157 -1.44 1.35 -13.04
C TRP A 157 -0.04 1.95 -13.00
N LEU A 158 0.54 2.25 -14.17
CA LEU A 158 1.72 3.11 -14.25
C LEU A 158 1.34 4.50 -13.75
N GLU A 159 1.85 4.89 -12.59
CA GLU A 159 1.86 6.28 -12.16
C GLU A 159 2.94 7.01 -12.95
N ALA A 160 2.63 7.38 -14.19
CA ALA A 160 3.49 8.25 -14.95
C ALA A 160 3.63 9.57 -14.17
N PRO A 161 4.85 10.06 -13.89
CA PRO A 161 5.00 11.45 -13.52
C PRO A 161 4.42 12.23 -14.69
N ARG A 162 3.34 13.00 -14.43
CA ARG A 162 2.84 13.98 -15.40
C ARG A 162 4.08 14.76 -15.84
N HIS A 163 4.39 14.74 -17.13
CA HIS A 163 5.42 15.62 -17.68
C HIS A 163 5.10 17.03 -17.16
N THR A 164 5.91 17.52 -16.23
CA THR A 164 5.97 18.94 -15.94
C THR A 164 6.43 19.55 -17.24
N ALA A 165 5.53 20.18 -18.00
CA ALA A 165 5.97 21.11 -19.03
C ALA A 165 6.97 22.04 -18.36
N ASP A 166 8.18 22.13 -18.91
CA ASP A 166 9.15 23.08 -18.41
C ASP A 166 8.52 24.47 -18.62
N ALA A 167 8.46 25.28 -17.56
CA ALA A 167 7.84 26.61 -17.63
C ALA A 167 8.46 27.45 -18.77
N THR A 168 9.73 27.21 -19.07
CA THR A 168 10.46 27.85 -20.17
C THR A 168 9.92 27.53 -21.56
N ASP A 169 9.38 26.33 -21.80
CA ASP A 169 8.77 25.95 -23.09
C ASP A 169 7.51 26.78 -23.39
N LEU A 170 6.88 27.33 -22.35
CA LEU A 170 5.72 28.23 -22.43
C LEU A 170 6.11 29.72 -22.38
N GLY A 171 7.41 30.04 -22.46
CA GLY A 171 7.93 31.40 -22.35
C GLY A 171 7.84 31.99 -20.94
N LEU A 172 7.66 31.15 -19.91
CA LEU A 172 7.57 31.55 -18.51
C LEU A 172 8.94 31.41 -17.83
N GLU A 173 9.14 32.16 -16.75
CA GLU A 173 10.33 32.00 -15.92
C GLU A 173 10.15 30.84 -14.94
N THR A 174 11.13 29.94 -14.85
CA THR A 174 11.12 28.87 -13.85
C THR A 174 11.38 29.42 -12.45
N VAL A 175 10.54 29.02 -11.49
CA VAL A 175 10.64 29.43 -10.10
C VAL A 175 11.07 28.25 -9.23
N GLU A 176 12.20 28.40 -8.54
CA GLU A 176 12.64 27.43 -7.53
C GLU A 176 11.92 27.69 -6.20
N HIS A 177 10.70 27.18 -6.07
CA HIS A 177 9.93 27.25 -4.84
C HIS A 177 9.07 25.99 -4.67
N PRO A 178 8.92 25.44 -3.44
CA PRO A 178 8.18 24.18 -3.25
C PRO A 178 6.74 24.21 -3.76
N LEU A 179 6.09 25.38 -3.71
CA LEU A 179 4.67 25.56 -4.09
C LEU A 179 4.45 26.37 -5.36
N LEU A 180 5.49 27.03 -5.89
CA LEU A 180 5.40 27.93 -7.05
C LEU A 180 6.43 27.45 -8.08
N GLY A 181 5.99 27.14 -9.29
CA GLY A 181 6.84 26.55 -10.33
C GLY A 181 7.17 27.49 -11.48
N ALA A 182 6.37 28.54 -11.68
CA ALA A 182 6.52 29.46 -12.81
C ALA A 182 6.25 30.90 -12.39
N ALA A 183 6.85 31.86 -13.10
CA ALA A 183 6.55 33.28 -13.01
C ALA A 183 6.29 33.87 -14.40
N ILE A 184 5.31 34.76 -14.46
CA ILE A 184 4.88 35.48 -15.64
C ILE A 184 5.14 36.97 -15.38
N PRO A 185 6.18 37.58 -15.99
CA PRO A 185 6.31 39.04 -15.97
C PRO A 185 5.18 39.66 -16.79
N LEU A 186 4.53 40.68 -16.26
CA LEU A 186 3.45 41.39 -16.96
C LEU A 186 4.02 42.55 -17.78
N ALA A 187 3.46 42.78 -18.96
CA ALA A 187 3.95 43.80 -19.90
C ALA A 187 3.83 45.23 -19.35
N GLU A 188 2.81 45.47 -18.52
CA GLU A 188 2.53 46.76 -17.87
C GLU A 188 3.16 46.87 -16.48
N GLY A 189 4.14 46.02 -16.17
CA GLY A 189 4.76 45.96 -14.85
C GLY A 189 4.01 45.03 -13.88
N GLY A 190 4.75 44.55 -12.88
CA GLY A 190 4.27 43.49 -12.00
C GLY A 190 4.58 42.09 -12.53
N ARG A 191 4.12 41.08 -11.78
CA ARG A 191 4.51 39.69 -11.97
C ARG A 191 3.51 38.75 -11.30
N VAL A 192 3.17 37.66 -11.98
CA VAL A 192 2.34 36.58 -11.43
C VAL A 192 3.18 35.34 -11.20
N PHE A 193 3.19 34.79 -10.00
CA PHE A 193 3.79 33.50 -9.69
C PHE A 193 2.71 32.44 -9.65
N ALA A 194 2.90 31.35 -10.38
CA ALA A 194 1.93 30.27 -10.51
C ALA A 194 2.45 28.96 -9.91
N GLY A 195 1.53 28.18 -9.37
CA GLY A 195 1.83 26.91 -8.72
C GLY A 195 0.64 25.98 -8.64
N ARG A 196 0.87 24.76 -8.15
CA ARG A 196 -0.17 23.74 -7.94
C ARG A 196 0.07 23.03 -6.62
N VAL A 197 -0.97 22.98 -5.79
CA VAL A 197 -0.91 22.31 -4.48
C VAL A 197 -2.01 21.27 -4.38
N SER A 198 -1.68 20.11 -3.82
CA SER A 198 -2.60 19.01 -3.55
C SER A 198 -2.02 18.14 -2.44
N LEU A 199 -2.85 17.40 -1.70
CA LEU A 199 -2.36 16.49 -0.68
C LEU A 199 -1.50 15.36 -1.25
N ARG A 200 -1.69 15.00 -2.52
CA ARG A 200 -0.84 14.02 -3.22
C ARG A 200 0.60 14.51 -3.41
N THR A 201 0.80 15.79 -3.75
CA THR A 201 2.13 16.35 -4.02
C THR A 201 2.78 16.95 -2.77
N HIS A 202 1.97 17.35 -1.78
CA HIS A 202 2.41 17.99 -0.54
C HIS A 202 1.76 17.30 0.67
N PRO A 203 2.08 16.02 0.93
CA PRO A 203 1.40 15.23 1.95
C PRO A 203 1.54 15.80 3.37
N TRP A 204 2.62 16.54 3.64
CA TRP A 204 2.82 17.21 4.93
C TRP A 204 1.74 18.24 5.27
N LEU A 205 0.97 18.74 4.29
CA LEU A 205 -0.13 19.67 4.55
C LEU A 205 -1.29 19.02 5.31
N VAL A 206 -1.42 17.69 5.27
CA VAL A 206 -2.44 16.95 6.03
C VAL A 206 -2.32 17.20 7.53
N ASP A 207 -1.11 17.50 8.00
CA ASP A 207 -0.81 17.73 9.42
C ASP A 207 -1.25 19.13 9.89
N HIS A 208 -1.81 19.98 9.04
CA HIS A 208 -2.42 21.27 9.45
C HIS A 208 -3.94 21.23 9.28
N GLN A 209 -4.58 20.51 10.19
CA GLN A 209 -6.02 20.34 10.20
C GLN A 209 -6.68 21.24 11.27
N VAL A 210 -7.73 21.95 10.86
CA VAL A 210 -8.55 22.79 11.76
C VAL A 210 -10.01 22.42 11.54
N LEU A 211 -10.72 22.07 12.60
CA LEU A 211 -12.11 21.57 12.57
C LEU A 211 -12.29 20.45 11.54
N LYS A 212 -11.36 19.47 11.56
CA LYS A 212 -11.28 18.35 10.60
C LYS A 212 -11.10 18.72 9.13
N THR A 213 -10.80 19.99 8.82
CA THR A 213 -10.54 20.48 7.47
C THR A 213 -9.05 20.75 7.27
N VAL A 214 -8.46 20.26 6.19
CA VAL A 214 -7.05 20.55 5.86
C VAL A 214 -6.94 21.96 5.31
N LEU A 215 -6.32 22.85 6.08
CA LEU A 215 -6.11 24.25 5.71
C LEU A 215 -4.64 24.46 5.38
N VAL A 216 -4.35 25.12 4.25
CA VAL A 216 -3.00 25.65 4.03
C VAL A 216 -2.71 26.69 5.10
N PRO A 217 -1.64 26.53 5.90
CA PRO A 217 -1.33 27.44 6.98
C PRO A 217 -1.10 28.87 6.47
N GLY A 218 -1.54 29.88 7.22
CA GLY A 218 -1.27 31.29 6.87
C GLY A 218 0.23 31.59 6.71
N THR A 219 1.10 30.87 7.42
CA THR A 219 2.56 30.98 7.27
C THR A 219 3.08 30.54 5.90
N VAL A 220 2.36 29.64 5.23
CA VAL A 220 2.68 29.23 3.86
C VAL A 220 2.34 30.35 2.89
N LEU A 221 1.23 31.05 3.10
CA LEU A 221 0.88 32.24 2.32
C LEU A 221 1.93 33.35 2.49
N VAL A 222 2.40 33.59 3.72
CA VAL A 222 3.51 34.53 4.00
C VAL A 222 4.77 34.12 3.26
N GLU A 223 5.12 32.83 3.26
CA GLU A 223 6.34 32.34 2.62
C GLU A 223 6.31 32.51 1.10
N MET A 224 5.17 32.23 0.46
CA MET A 224 4.95 32.53 -0.96
C MET A 224 5.08 34.02 -1.28
N VAL A 225 4.52 34.89 -0.44
CA VAL A 225 4.61 36.35 -0.61
C VAL A 225 6.03 36.85 -0.42
N VAL A 226 6.77 36.34 0.57
CA VAL A 226 8.19 36.69 0.78
C VAL A 226 9.04 36.25 -0.43
N HIS A 227 8.79 35.05 -0.96
CA HIS A 227 9.48 34.60 -2.17
C HIS A 227 9.18 35.51 -3.37
N ALA A 228 7.92 35.88 -3.57
CA ALA A 228 7.51 36.79 -4.63
C ALA A 228 8.15 38.18 -4.46
N ALA A 229 8.26 38.68 -3.22
CA ALA A 229 8.90 39.94 -2.88
C ALA A 229 10.39 39.97 -3.28
N GLU A 230 11.15 38.93 -2.94
CA GLU A 230 12.57 38.81 -3.31
C GLU A 230 12.75 38.89 -4.84
N ARG A 231 11.84 38.25 -5.58
CA ARG A 231 11.89 38.20 -7.05
C ARG A 231 11.54 39.52 -7.75
N VAL A 232 10.90 40.45 -7.05
CA VAL A 232 10.62 41.81 -7.54
C VAL A 232 11.50 42.89 -6.89
N GLY A 233 12.54 42.49 -6.15
CA GLY A 233 13.45 43.43 -5.49
C GLY A 233 12.89 44.11 -4.24
N CYS A 234 11.82 43.56 -3.64
CA CYS A 234 11.26 44.03 -2.37
C CYS A 234 11.89 43.26 -1.20
N GLY A 235 12.38 43.99 -0.20
CA GLY A 235 13.04 43.42 0.98
C GLY A 235 12.12 43.24 2.19
N ARG A 236 10.88 43.73 2.12
CA ARG A 236 9.93 43.69 3.25
C ARG A 236 8.48 43.52 2.76
N VAL A 237 7.76 42.62 3.43
CA VAL A 237 6.29 42.62 3.47
C VAL A 237 5.88 43.60 4.56
N GLU A 238 5.23 44.69 4.18
CA GLU A 238 4.81 45.74 5.12
C GLU A 238 3.53 45.35 5.86
N GLU A 239 2.56 44.81 5.12
CA GLU A 239 1.33 44.25 5.66
C GLU A 239 0.90 43.03 4.84
N LEU A 240 0.28 42.06 5.50
CA LEU A 240 -0.42 40.95 4.85
C LEU A 240 -1.67 40.58 5.67
N ALA A 241 -2.83 40.82 5.09
CA ALA A 241 -4.12 40.41 5.63
C ALA A 241 -4.52 39.05 5.04
N LEU A 242 -4.98 38.13 5.88
CA LEU A 242 -5.55 36.85 5.45
C LEU A 242 -7.08 37.00 5.36
N GLU A 243 -7.64 36.83 4.16
CA GLU A 243 -9.05 37.10 3.87
C GLU A 243 -9.92 35.84 3.92
N ALA A 244 -9.43 34.75 3.35
CA ALA A 244 -10.15 33.48 3.28
C ALA A 244 -9.19 32.29 3.44
N PRO A 245 -9.59 31.22 4.15
CA PRO A 245 -8.78 30.02 4.25
C PRO A 245 -8.63 29.34 2.89
N LEU A 246 -7.44 28.81 2.62
CA LEU A 246 -7.20 27.96 1.47
C LEU A 246 -7.34 26.50 1.92
N ILE A 247 -8.36 25.81 1.38
CA ILE A 247 -8.76 24.46 1.77
C ILE A 247 -8.26 23.46 0.73
N LEU A 248 -7.77 22.30 1.18
CA LEU A 248 -7.40 21.17 0.33
C LEU A 248 -8.31 19.98 0.60
N THR A 249 -8.73 19.30 -0.46
CA THR A 249 -9.51 18.06 -0.42
C THR A 249 -8.60 16.86 -0.72
N GLU A 250 -9.08 15.65 -0.40
CA GLU A 250 -8.33 14.41 -0.66
C GLU A 250 -8.19 14.11 -2.16
N GLU A 251 -9.21 14.44 -2.95
CA GLU A 251 -9.30 14.05 -4.37
C GLU A 251 -8.93 15.16 -5.36
N GLY A 252 -8.55 16.36 -4.89
CA GLY A 252 -8.35 17.54 -5.72
C GLY A 252 -6.98 18.22 -5.57
N GLY A 253 -6.61 18.98 -6.60
CA GLY A 253 -5.57 20.01 -6.50
C GLY A 253 -6.15 21.40 -6.66
N VAL A 254 -5.42 22.40 -6.18
CA VAL A 254 -5.72 23.80 -6.43
C VAL A 254 -4.58 24.42 -7.24
N GLN A 255 -4.94 25.28 -8.18
CA GLN A 255 -4.02 26.18 -8.86
C GLN A 255 -3.83 27.41 -7.99
N LEU A 256 -2.59 27.87 -7.87
CA LEU A 256 -2.20 29.04 -7.08
C LEU A 256 -1.74 30.18 -7.98
N GLN A 257 -2.06 31.40 -7.57
CA GLN A 257 -1.44 32.62 -8.10
C GLN A 257 -1.02 33.55 -6.96
N VAL A 258 0.21 34.05 -7.04
CA VAL A 258 0.64 35.22 -6.27
C VAL A 258 0.82 36.35 -7.27
N VAL A 259 -0.02 37.37 -7.18
CA VAL A 259 0.00 38.53 -8.07
C VAL A 259 0.72 39.65 -7.33
N VAL A 260 1.84 40.12 -7.88
CA VAL A 260 2.53 41.32 -7.43
C VAL A 260 2.34 42.38 -8.49
N GLU A 261 1.72 43.49 -8.12
CA GLU A 261 1.43 44.57 -9.07
C GLU A 261 2.65 45.46 -9.32
N GLU A 262 2.49 46.41 -10.25
CA GLU A 262 3.48 47.47 -10.43
C GLU A 262 3.65 48.29 -9.15
N GLN A 263 4.81 48.92 -9.02
CA GLN A 263 5.08 49.82 -7.92
C GLN A 263 4.30 51.12 -8.11
N ASP A 264 3.57 51.55 -7.09
CA ASP A 264 2.88 52.82 -7.10
C ASP A 264 3.86 54.01 -6.91
N GLU A 265 3.34 55.23 -7.03
CA GLU A 265 4.12 56.47 -6.83
C GLU A 265 4.75 56.58 -5.43
N SER A 266 4.21 55.87 -4.44
CA SER A 266 4.71 55.85 -3.06
C SER A 266 5.83 54.81 -2.85
N GLY A 267 6.16 54.04 -3.88
CA GLY A 267 7.18 53.00 -3.82
C GLY A 267 6.67 51.67 -3.26
N VAL A 268 5.35 51.49 -3.14
CA VAL A 268 4.71 50.29 -2.61
C VAL A 268 4.23 49.41 -3.76
N ARG A 269 4.39 48.09 -3.65
CA ARG A 269 3.80 47.11 -4.58
C ARG A 269 2.66 46.36 -3.88
N PRO A 270 1.42 46.46 -4.36
CA PRO A 270 0.35 45.58 -3.93
C PRO A 270 0.67 44.12 -4.22
N VAL A 271 0.28 43.22 -3.32
CA VAL A 271 0.40 41.77 -3.50
C VAL A 271 -0.88 41.06 -3.07
N ALA A 272 -1.27 40.03 -3.81
CA ALA A 272 -2.41 39.18 -3.46
C ALA A 272 -2.14 37.70 -3.78
N VAL A 273 -2.73 36.80 -2.98
CA VAL A 273 -2.66 35.35 -3.18
C VAL A 273 -4.03 34.82 -3.50
N TYR A 274 -4.14 34.07 -4.60
CA TYR A 274 -5.38 33.48 -5.10
C TYR A 274 -5.25 31.97 -5.27
N SER A 275 -6.37 31.26 -5.18
CA SER A 275 -6.46 29.89 -5.67
C SER A 275 -7.77 29.57 -6.38
N ARG A 276 -7.76 28.50 -7.17
CA ARG A 276 -8.97 27.88 -7.72
C ARG A 276 -8.82 26.35 -7.80
N PRO A 277 -9.89 25.56 -7.65
CA PRO A 277 -9.86 24.11 -7.87
C PRO A 277 -9.46 23.74 -9.30
N GLU A 278 -8.81 22.59 -9.49
CA GLU A 278 -8.43 22.07 -10.83
C GLU A 278 -9.54 21.35 -11.59
N ASP A 279 -10.53 20.84 -10.88
CA ASP A 279 -11.63 20.01 -11.38
C ASP A 279 -12.81 20.83 -11.93
N GLN A 280 -12.81 22.14 -11.73
CA GLN A 280 -13.72 23.04 -12.43
C GLN A 280 -13.25 23.18 -13.88
N GLU A 281 -13.98 22.55 -14.81
CA GLU A 281 -13.76 22.70 -16.24
C GLU A 281 -13.69 24.19 -16.61
N PHE A 282 -12.87 24.52 -17.63
CA PHE A 282 -12.74 25.86 -18.23
C PHE A 282 -14.07 26.41 -18.83
N ALA A 283 -15.20 25.78 -18.56
CA ALA A 283 -16.54 26.19 -18.96
C ALA A 283 -17.14 27.18 -17.96
N GLY A 284 -16.73 28.45 -18.07
CA GLY A 284 -17.39 29.61 -17.43
C GLY A 284 -16.81 30.00 -16.07
N ASP A 285 -16.37 31.25 -15.94
CA ASP A 285 -15.92 31.99 -14.76
C ASP A 285 -15.68 31.16 -13.47
N ALA A 286 -14.69 30.26 -13.50
CA ALA A 286 -14.15 29.69 -12.27
C ALA A 286 -13.57 30.84 -11.44
N VAL A 287 -14.31 31.24 -10.40
CA VAL A 287 -13.98 32.42 -9.59
C VAL A 287 -12.75 32.09 -8.74
N TRP A 288 -11.64 32.74 -9.04
CA TRP A 288 -10.47 32.74 -8.18
C TRP A 288 -10.86 33.25 -6.78
N VAL A 289 -10.53 32.49 -5.75
CA VAL A 289 -10.71 32.91 -4.36
C VAL A 289 -9.46 33.62 -3.90
N ARG A 290 -9.60 34.83 -3.36
CA ARG A 290 -8.51 35.58 -2.76
C ARG A 290 -8.31 35.16 -1.31
N HIS A 291 -7.10 34.74 -0.98
CA HIS A 291 -6.74 34.24 0.35
C HIS A 291 -5.99 35.24 1.19
N ALA A 292 -5.20 36.11 0.54
CA ALA A 292 -4.45 37.15 1.22
C ALA A 292 -4.23 38.37 0.32
N THR A 293 -4.11 39.54 0.94
CA THR A 293 -3.74 40.81 0.31
C THR A 293 -2.73 41.54 1.17
N GLY A 294 -1.87 42.35 0.57
CA GLY A 294 -0.82 43.04 1.29
C GLY A 294 -0.03 44.01 0.45
N SER A 295 1.05 44.51 1.04
CA SER A 295 1.93 45.50 0.43
C SER A 295 3.41 45.12 0.62
N LEU A 296 4.20 45.33 -0.42
CA LEU A 296 5.63 45.07 -0.47
C LEU A 296 6.39 46.38 -0.66
N VAL A 297 7.54 46.51 0.00
CA VAL A 297 8.39 47.70 -0.11
C VAL A 297 9.85 47.33 -0.30
N ALA A 298 10.57 48.20 -1.03
CA ALA A 298 12.00 48.02 -1.30
C ALA A 298 12.85 48.07 -0.02
N GLU A 299 14.00 47.38 -0.05
CA GLU A 299 14.95 47.34 1.06
C GLU A 299 15.69 48.69 1.17
N GLY A 300 15.04 49.68 1.79
CA GLY A 300 15.55 51.05 1.88
C GLY A 300 14.51 52.07 2.34
N SER A 301 13.21 51.75 2.28
CA SER A 301 12.16 52.59 2.88
C SER A 301 12.27 52.54 4.41
N ALA A 302 12.69 53.66 5.00
CA ALA A 302 12.98 53.78 6.41
C ALA A 302 11.76 53.43 7.28
N GLY A 303 11.78 52.22 7.85
CA GLY A 303 10.84 51.74 8.85
C GLY A 303 11.60 51.37 10.13
N VAL A 304 11.24 52.02 11.23
CA VAL A 304 11.87 51.97 12.55
C VAL A 304 12.01 50.53 13.11
N GLY A 305 13.23 50.20 13.56
CA GLY A 305 13.48 49.32 14.71
C GLY A 305 13.05 47.85 14.60
N GLY A 306 13.79 47.05 13.84
CA GLY A 306 13.80 45.60 14.08
C GLY A 306 14.45 45.32 15.44
N VAL A 307 13.77 44.60 16.32
CA VAL A 307 14.39 44.14 17.58
C VAL A 307 15.44 43.10 17.23
N VAL A 308 16.72 43.45 17.35
CA VAL A 308 17.81 42.47 17.31
C VAL A 308 17.72 41.67 18.60
N LEU A 309 17.22 40.44 18.51
CA LEU A 309 17.23 39.50 19.64
C LEU A 309 18.64 38.90 19.72
N GLU A 310 19.58 39.63 20.32
CA GLU A 310 20.97 39.17 20.53
C GLU A 310 21.03 37.86 21.34
N GLN A 311 20.00 37.58 22.13
CA GLN A 311 19.85 36.35 22.92
C GLN A 311 18.40 35.83 22.87
N TRP A 312 18.23 34.55 22.51
CA TRP A 312 16.94 33.85 22.55
C TRP A 312 17.11 32.43 23.10
N PRO A 313 16.27 31.99 24.07
CA PRO A 313 15.20 32.74 24.74
C PRO A 313 15.75 33.89 25.62
N PRO A 314 14.94 34.92 25.92
CA PRO A 314 15.35 36.03 26.78
C PRO A 314 15.80 35.52 28.16
N VAL A 315 16.75 36.22 28.79
CA VAL A 315 17.19 35.91 30.16
C VAL A 315 15.98 35.97 31.11
N GLY A 316 15.80 34.93 31.92
CA GLY A 316 14.66 34.82 32.84
C GLY A 316 13.36 34.33 32.19
N ALA A 317 13.38 33.87 30.94
CA ALA A 317 12.20 33.25 30.33
C ALA A 317 11.90 31.89 30.99
N GLU A 318 10.77 31.83 31.70
CA GLU A 318 10.26 30.60 32.30
C GLU A 318 9.37 29.84 31.31
N PRO A 319 9.39 28.49 31.30
CA PRO A 319 8.46 27.71 30.51
C PRO A 319 7.01 27.96 30.94
N VAL A 320 6.15 28.34 30.01
CA VAL A 320 4.71 28.47 30.24
C VAL A 320 4.00 27.13 30.06
N VAL A 321 4.63 26.21 29.31
CA VAL A 321 4.13 24.86 29.05
C VAL A 321 5.22 23.88 29.44
N ALA A 322 4.93 23.03 30.43
CA ALA A 322 5.84 21.98 30.89
C ALA A 322 5.82 20.75 29.96
N ASP A 323 4.65 20.42 29.42
CA ASP A 323 4.42 19.27 28.55
C ASP A 323 3.72 19.73 27.26
N LEU A 324 4.41 19.54 26.13
CA LEU A 324 3.92 19.94 24.82
C LEU A 324 2.87 18.97 24.27
N ASP A 325 2.87 17.70 24.69
CA ASP A 325 1.88 16.73 24.25
C ASP A 325 0.51 17.10 24.84
N VAL A 326 0.47 17.41 26.15
CA VAL A 326 -0.73 17.94 26.82
C VAL A 326 -1.20 19.26 26.18
N PHE A 327 -0.27 20.10 25.71
CA PHE A 327 -0.64 21.32 24.99
C PHE A 327 -1.30 21.04 23.65
N TYR A 328 -0.75 20.11 22.84
CA TYR A 328 -1.32 19.76 21.55
C TYR A 328 -2.64 18.97 21.68
N GLU A 329 -2.81 18.17 22.73
CA GLU A 329 -4.10 17.54 23.08
C GLU A 329 -5.18 18.61 23.33
N ARG A 330 -4.91 19.60 24.18
CA ARG A 330 -5.85 20.73 24.44
C ARG A 330 -6.15 21.56 23.19
N PHE A 331 -5.21 21.64 22.25
CA PHE A 331 -5.44 22.30 20.96
C PHE A 331 -6.36 21.46 20.07
N SER A 332 -6.14 20.13 20.01
CA SER A 332 -7.00 19.19 19.28
C SER A 332 -8.43 19.19 19.84
N GLU A 333 -8.61 19.25 21.17
CA GLU A 333 -9.94 19.41 21.81
C GLU A 333 -10.68 20.67 21.35
N ARG A 334 -9.96 21.72 20.94
CA ARG A 334 -10.51 22.96 20.38
C ARG A 334 -10.62 22.96 18.86
N GLY A 335 -10.36 21.81 18.24
CA GLY A 335 -10.40 21.61 16.79
C GLY A 335 -9.10 21.91 16.05
N PHE A 336 -7.99 22.17 16.73
CA PHE A 336 -6.68 22.36 16.08
C PHE A 336 -5.88 21.05 16.09
N ASP A 337 -6.15 20.21 15.10
CA ASP A 337 -5.60 18.88 14.94
C ASP A 337 -4.24 18.93 14.21
N TYR A 338 -3.22 19.47 14.88
CA TYR A 338 -1.87 19.51 14.31
C TYR A 338 -1.19 18.14 14.36
N GLY A 339 -0.75 17.66 13.20
CA GLY A 339 0.06 16.46 13.03
C GLY A 339 1.57 16.72 13.17
N PRO A 340 2.41 15.67 13.02
CA PRO A 340 3.83 15.73 13.32
C PRO A 340 4.61 16.87 12.63
N ALA A 341 4.28 17.23 11.39
CA ALA A 341 4.96 18.31 10.68
C ALA A 341 4.71 19.70 11.30
N PHE A 342 3.58 19.88 11.99
CA PHE A 342 3.18 21.15 12.63
C PHE A 342 3.34 21.17 14.16
N ARG A 343 3.78 20.05 14.77
CA ARG A 343 4.19 19.98 16.17
C ARG A 343 5.65 20.43 16.37
N GLY A 344 5.99 21.61 15.86
CA GLY A 344 7.37 22.10 15.78
C GLY A 344 7.90 22.80 17.05
N TRP A 345 7.07 22.96 18.09
CA TRP A 345 7.51 23.62 19.32
C TRP A 345 8.45 22.73 20.13
N ARG A 346 9.53 23.34 20.65
CA ARG A 346 10.48 22.68 21.56
C ARG A 346 10.40 23.18 22.99
N ARG A 347 10.01 24.45 23.16
CA ARG A 347 9.79 25.11 24.45
C ARG A 347 8.92 26.34 24.21
N CYS A 348 7.94 26.58 25.07
CA CYS A 348 7.15 27.81 25.08
C CYS A 348 7.45 28.55 26.39
N GLY A 349 7.88 29.81 26.34
CA GLY A 349 8.22 30.60 27.52
C GLY A 349 7.73 32.04 27.41
N GLY A 350 7.57 32.69 28.56
CA GLY A 350 7.02 34.05 28.64
C GLY A 350 7.84 34.95 29.56
N VAL A 351 7.83 36.25 29.27
CA VAL A 351 8.29 37.31 30.18
C VAL A 351 7.15 38.33 30.25
N VAL A 352 6.65 38.62 31.45
CA VAL A 352 5.55 39.59 31.65
C VAL A 352 6.11 41.01 31.50
N ARG A 353 6.28 41.48 30.26
CA ARG A 353 6.36 42.90 29.91
C ARG A 353 5.48 43.18 28.69
N ARG A 354 4.71 44.26 28.77
CA ARG A 354 3.71 44.67 27.76
C ARG A 354 4.44 45.14 26.49
N CYS A 355 4.78 44.22 25.59
CA CYS A 355 5.34 44.54 24.28
C CYS A 355 4.24 44.54 23.21
N SER A 356 4.09 45.67 22.50
CA SER A 356 3.43 45.73 21.20
C SER A 356 4.43 45.25 20.14
N LEU A 357 4.20 44.08 19.54
CA LEU A 357 5.06 43.55 18.48
C LEU A 357 4.48 43.94 17.11
N ARG A 358 5.25 44.72 16.35
CA ARG A 358 5.08 44.92 14.90
C ARG A 358 6.00 43.90 14.22
N PHE A 359 5.47 43.01 13.37
CA PHE A 359 6.28 41.99 12.71
C PHE A 359 7.05 42.58 11.53
N VAL A 360 8.37 42.64 11.65
CA VAL A 360 9.28 42.95 10.53
C VAL A 360 10.02 41.67 10.15
N PHE A 361 9.74 41.12 8.97
CA PHE A 361 10.47 39.98 8.43
C PHE A 361 11.76 40.47 7.75
N ARG A 362 12.92 40.15 8.33
CA ARG A 362 14.24 40.26 7.70
C ARG A 362 14.97 38.93 7.81
N ARG A 363 15.68 38.52 6.76
CA ARG A 363 16.48 37.30 6.72
C ARG A 363 17.95 37.65 6.98
N SER A 364 18.55 37.07 8.01
CA SER A 364 20.00 37.07 8.22
C SER A 364 20.55 35.65 8.06
N GLY A 365 21.49 35.49 7.10
CA GLY A 365 22.43 34.36 6.99
C GLY A 365 21.89 33.04 6.39
N TRP A 366 22.45 32.64 5.25
CA TRP A 366 22.14 31.42 4.51
C TRP A 366 22.91 30.17 5.00
N VAL A 367 22.22 29.04 5.00
CA VAL A 367 22.75 27.70 4.67
C VAL A 367 21.73 27.11 3.67
N ARG A 368 22.11 26.21 2.76
CA ARG A 368 21.16 25.51 1.85
C ARG A 368 20.14 24.72 2.69
N TRP A 369 18.84 24.97 2.58
CA TRP A 369 17.80 24.37 3.44
C TRP A 369 16.81 23.51 2.64
N SER A 370 16.73 22.21 2.93
CA SER A 370 15.70 21.28 2.44
C SER A 370 14.32 21.60 3.02
N GLY A 371 13.24 21.36 2.25
CA GLY A 371 11.88 21.91 2.37
C GLY A 371 11.11 21.83 3.70
N LEU A 372 11.63 21.21 4.75
CA LEU A 372 11.06 21.22 6.11
C LEU A 372 11.52 22.43 6.97
N GLY A 373 12.56 23.15 6.54
CA GLY A 373 13.20 24.19 7.36
C GLY A 373 12.44 25.51 7.46
N CYS A 374 11.67 25.88 6.43
CA CYS A 374 11.05 27.22 6.33
C CYS A 374 9.91 27.40 7.37
N ILE A 375 9.07 26.38 7.51
CA ILE A 375 7.86 26.44 8.36
C ILE A 375 8.22 26.52 9.85
N ARG A 376 9.26 25.81 10.29
CA ARG A 376 9.66 25.75 11.72
C ARG A 376 10.10 27.11 12.30
N ARG A 377 10.67 28.02 11.49
CA ARG A 377 11.14 29.34 11.99
C ARG A 377 10.07 30.43 11.94
N CYS A 378 9.17 30.43 10.96
CA CYS A 378 8.04 31.37 10.93
C CYS A 378 7.08 31.13 12.10
N TRP A 379 6.86 29.87 12.47
CA TRP A 379 5.96 29.49 13.57
C TRP A 379 6.44 30.01 14.95
N MET A 380 7.74 30.16 15.17
CA MET A 380 8.26 30.74 16.42
C MET A 380 7.99 32.24 16.57
N ARG A 381 7.68 32.94 15.48
CA ARG A 381 7.49 34.41 15.51
C ARG A 381 6.01 34.80 15.67
N LEU A 382 5.05 34.09 15.09
CA LEU A 382 3.71 34.63 14.85
C LEU A 382 2.65 34.55 15.98
N CYS A 383 2.88 33.87 17.10
CA CYS A 383 1.82 33.69 18.10
C CYS A 383 2.13 34.33 19.46
N MET A 384 1.89 35.63 19.61
CA MET A 384 1.72 36.29 20.92
C MET A 384 0.58 37.31 20.91
N ARG A 385 -0.64 36.80 21.08
CA ARG A 385 -1.77 37.31 21.90
C ARG A 385 -3.08 36.79 21.32
N TRP A 386 -3.62 35.75 21.94
CA TRP A 386 -5.05 35.54 22.00
C TRP A 386 -5.43 35.79 23.45
N ARG A 387 -6.27 36.80 23.68
CA ARG A 387 -6.86 37.09 24.99
C ARG A 387 -8.09 36.23 25.17
#